data_AF-A0A954YYI3-F1
#
_entry.id   AF-A0A954YYI3-F1
#
_cell.length_a   1.000
_cell.length_b   1.000
_cell.length_c   1.000
_cell.angle_alpha   90.00
_cell.angle_beta   90.00
_cell.angle_gamma   90.00
#
_symmetry.space_group_name_H-M   'P 1'
#
loop_
_entity.id
_entity.type
_entity.pdbx_description
1 polymer ?
#
loop_
_entity_poly.entity_id
_entity_poly.type
_entity_poly.pdbx_seq_one_letter_code
_entity_poly.pdbx_strand_id
1 'polypeptide(L)'
;PYLIMMNTRAQVHLALRQGRFKTALARVEAGLSRIQELLADVGMEDALDESTEAGILMSLQREIRARMPADPIQKLETELDKAVEEERYEDAAVLRERIEAMRTKSSASARRRRK
;
A
#
# COMPACT_ATOMS: atom_id res chain seq x y z
N PRO A 1 2.28 -2.17 -22.40
CA PRO A 1 1.50 -2.37 -21.13
C PRO A 1 1.54 -3.80 -20.59
N TYR A 2 1.24 -4.82 -21.42
CA TYR A 2 1.17 -6.24 -21.02
C TYR A 2 2.31 -6.76 -20.13
N LEU A 3 3.57 -6.56 -20.55
CA LEU A 3 4.74 -7.05 -19.79
C LEU A 3 4.87 -6.38 -18.42
N ILE A 4 4.51 -5.10 -18.30
CA ILE A 4 4.52 -4.36 -17.03
C ILE A 4 3.51 -4.97 -16.07
N MET A 5 2.28 -5.23 -16.55
CA MET A 5 1.25 -5.89 -15.75
C MET A 5 1.67 -7.29 -15.31
N MET A 6 2.19 -8.11 -16.24
CA MET A 6 2.56 -9.48 -15.93
C MET A 6 3.71 -9.55 -14.93
N ASN A 7 4.73 -8.68 -15.07
CA ASN A 7 5.82 -8.56 -14.09
C ASN A 7 5.30 -8.10 -12.73
N THR A 8 4.47 -7.06 -12.70
CA THR A 8 3.87 -6.51 -11.48
C THR A 8 3.08 -7.58 -10.74
N ARG A 9 2.20 -8.30 -11.45
CA ARG A 9 1.39 -9.38 -10.89
C ARG A 9 2.25 -10.48 -10.26
N ALA A 10 3.34 -10.88 -10.92
CA ALA A 10 4.27 -11.86 -10.36
C ALA A 10 4.92 -11.38 -9.04
N GLN A 11 5.41 -10.14 -9.02
CA GLN A 11 6.02 -9.53 -7.82
C GLN A 11 5.01 -9.39 -6.66
N VAL A 12 3.78 -9.02 -6.99
CA VAL A 12 2.67 -8.89 -6.04
C VAL A 12 2.35 -10.24 -5.42
N HIS A 13 2.16 -11.29 -6.22
CA HIS A 13 1.90 -12.62 -5.69
C HIS A 13 3.04 -13.14 -4.81
N LEU A 14 4.30 -12.85 -5.17
CA LEU A 14 5.45 -13.20 -4.32
C LEU A 14 5.39 -12.48 -2.96
N ALA A 15 5.10 -11.18 -2.95
CA ALA A 15 4.95 -10.40 -1.73
C ALA A 15 3.77 -10.89 -0.86
N LEU A 16 2.63 -11.23 -1.48
CA LEU A 16 1.46 -11.77 -0.79
C LEU A 16 1.72 -13.12 -0.15
N ARG A 17 2.43 -14.04 -0.84
CA ARG A 17 2.86 -15.32 -0.25
C ARG A 17 3.73 -15.13 1.00
N GLN A 18 4.44 -14.00 1.09
CA GLN A 18 5.28 -13.65 2.24
C GLN A 18 4.53 -12.83 3.32
N GLY A 19 3.22 -12.61 3.16
CA GLY A 19 2.40 -11.80 4.06
C GLY A 19 2.71 -10.29 4.01
N ARG A 20 3.44 -9.83 2.98
CA ARG A 20 3.88 -8.43 2.84
C ARG A 20 2.86 -7.61 2.06
N PHE A 21 1.68 -7.40 2.64
CA PHE A 21 0.56 -6.70 2.00
C PHE A 21 0.91 -5.27 1.56
N LYS A 22 1.59 -4.49 2.42
CA LYS A 22 2.05 -3.13 2.05
C LYS A 22 3.01 -3.15 0.87
N THR A 23 3.95 -4.10 0.84
CA THR A 23 4.87 -4.27 -0.29
C THR A 23 4.12 -4.67 -1.55
N ALA A 24 3.15 -5.56 -1.45
CA ALA A 24 2.29 -5.95 -2.57
C ALA A 24 1.54 -4.74 -3.14
N LEU A 25 0.95 -3.90 -2.27
CA LEU A 25 0.23 -2.70 -2.68
C LEU A 25 1.14 -1.70 -3.39
N ALA A 26 2.30 -1.40 -2.81
CA ALA A 26 3.28 -0.49 -3.42
C ALA A 26 3.77 -1.00 -4.79
N ARG A 27 3.88 -2.32 -4.97
CA ARG A 27 4.23 -2.91 -6.28
C ARG A 27 3.13 -2.73 -7.30
N VAL A 28 1.86 -2.88 -6.92
CA VAL A 28 0.72 -2.59 -7.81
C VAL A 28 0.70 -1.13 -8.23
N GLU A 29 0.85 -0.20 -7.27
CA GLU A 29 0.84 1.25 -7.52
C GLU A 29 1.98 1.65 -8.48
N ALA A 30 3.21 1.16 -8.22
CA ALA A 30 4.32 1.39 -9.14
C ALA A 30 4.09 0.80 -10.54
N GLY A 31 3.39 -0.34 -10.64
CA GLY A 31 3.01 -0.93 -11.92
C GLY A 31 2.01 -0.08 -12.68
N LEU A 32 1.00 0.46 -11.99
CA LEU A 32 0.00 1.38 -12.58
C LEU A 32 0.66 2.67 -13.08
N SER A 33 1.53 3.30 -12.28
CA SER A 33 2.27 4.49 -12.71
C SER A 33 3.11 4.23 -13.97
N ARG A 34 3.79 3.09 -14.05
CA ARG A 34 4.57 2.72 -15.25
C ARG A 34 3.72 2.47 -16.49
N ILE A 35 2.48 1.97 -16.32
CA ILE A 35 1.54 1.85 -17.43
C ILE A 35 1.08 3.24 -17.88
N GLN A 36 0.78 4.14 -16.93
CA GLN A 36 0.40 5.51 -17.22
C GLN A 36 1.51 6.27 -17.98
N GLU A 37 2.75 6.18 -17.51
CA GLU A 37 3.93 6.76 -18.19
C GLU A 37 4.05 6.24 -19.63
N LEU A 38 3.97 4.91 -19.82
CA LEU A 38 4.05 4.31 -21.15
C LEU A 38 2.91 4.76 -22.09
N LEU A 39 1.72 4.98 -21.55
CA LEU A 39 0.58 5.47 -22.33
C LEU A 39 0.75 6.95 -22.69
N ALA A 40 1.25 7.78 -21.78
CA ALA A 40 1.59 9.17 -22.06
C ALA A 40 2.68 9.28 -23.15
N ASP A 41 3.70 8.42 -23.11
CA ASP A 41 4.77 8.39 -24.12
C ASP A 41 4.25 8.13 -25.55
N VAL A 42 3.10 7.47 -25.70
CA VAL A 42 2.46 7.21 -27.00
C VAL A 42 1.27 8.13 -27.29
N GLY A 43 1.06 9.18 -26.49
CA GLY A 43 -0.02 10.15 -26.66
C GLY A 43 -1.40 9.65 -26.27
N MET A 44 -1.48 8.65 -25.38
CA MET A 44 -2.72 8.02 -24.90
C MET A 44 -2.89 8.18 -23.39
N GLU A 45 -2.51 9.34 -22.84
CA GLU A 45 -2.51 9.62 -21.38
C GLU A 45 -3.87 9.40 -20.70
N ASP A 46 -4.98 9.64 -21.40
CA ASP A 46 -6.34 9.44 -20.88
C ASP A 46 -6.84 7.98 -20.99
N ALA A 47 -6.10 7.10 -21.69
CA ALA A 47 -6.51 5.71 -21.93
C ALA A 47 -6.17 4.74 -20.78
N LEU A 48 -5.71 5.25 -19.63
CA LEU A 48 -5.34 4.40 -18.49
C LEU A 48 -6.53 3.58 -18.00
N ASP A 49 -7.70 4.18 -17.85
CA ASP A 49 -8.91 3.50 -17.38
C ASP A 49 -9.47 2.51 -18.42
N GLU A 50 -9.17 2.72 -19.70
CA GLU A 50 -9.53 1.82 -20.81
C GLU A 50 -8.54 0.66 -20.96
N SER A 51 -7.34 0.78 -20.40
CA SER A 51 -6.31 -0.26 -20.48
C SER A 51 -6.74 -1.50 -19.70
N THR A 52 -6.86 -2.62 -20.43
CA THR A 52 -7.13 -3.93 -19.83
C THR A 52 -6.09 -4.28 -18.76
N GLU A 53 -4.82 -3.96 -18.99
CA GLU A 53 -3.75 -4.17 -18.03
C GLU A 53 -3.89 -3.35 -16.75
N ALA A 54 -4.25 -2.06 -16.87
CA ALA A 54 -4.50 -1.21 -15.72
C ALA A 54 -5.71 -1.71 -14.92
N GLY A 55 -6.81 -2.07 -15.60
CA GLY A 55 -7.98 -2.66 -14.97
C GLY A 55 -7.67 -3.93 -14.17
N ILE A 56 -6.82 -4.81 -14.69
CA ILE A 56 -6.33 -6.00 -13.96
C ILE A 56 -5.57 -5.60 -12.69
N LEU A 57 -4.65 -4.63 -12.79
CA LEU A 57 -3.87 -4.17 -11.64
C LEU A 57 -4.75 -3.44 -10.60
N MET A 58 -5.74 -2.65 -11.01
CA MET A 58 -6.70 -2.02 -10.11
C MET A 58 -7.59 -3.04 -9.39
N SER A 59 -8.02 -4.11 -10.09
CA SER A 59 -8.72 -5.23 -9.44
C SER A 59 -7.84 -5.89 -8.39
N LEU A 60 -6.58 -6.18 -8.74
CA LEU A 60 -5.61 -6.75 -7.82
C LEU A 60 -5.34 -5.84 -6.62
N GLN A 61 -5.28 -4.52 -6.82
CA GLN A 61 -5.17 -3.53 -5.74
C GLN A 61 -6.33 -3.64 -4.75
N ARG A 62 -7.57 -3.71 -5.25
CA ARG A 62 -8.78 -3.86 -4.43
C ARG A 62 -8.77 -5.17 -3.64
N GLU A 63 -8.38 -6.27 -4.27
CA GLU A 63 -8.24 -7.57 -3.59
C GLU A 63 -7.20 -7.54 -2.47
N ILE A 64 -6.04 -6.91 -2.70
CA ILE A 64 -5.01 -6.75 -1.66
C ILE A 64 -5.57 -5.94 -0.49
N ARG A 65 -6.25 -4.82 -0.75
CA ARG A 65 -6.84 -3.97 0.28
C ARG A 65 -7.91 -4.72 1.08
N ALA A 66 -8.77 -5.49 0.42
CA ALA A 66 -9.81 -6.29 1.07
C ALA A 66 -9.25 -7.41 1.96
N ARG A 67 -8.09 -7.99 1.59
CA ARG A 67 -7.43 -9.06 2.35
C ARG A 67 -6.43 -8.56 3.38
N MET A 68 -6.10 -7.27 3.34
CA MET A 68 -5.15 -6.68 4.27
C MET A 68 -5.82 -6.62 5.64
N PRO A 69 -5.23 -7.23 6.69
CA PRO A 69 -5.74 -7.04 8.04
C PRO A 69 -5.74 -5.53 8.32
N ALA A 70 -6.80 -5.04 8.99
CA ALA A 70 -6.89 -3.63 9.39
C ALA A 70 -5.55 -3.22 9.98
N ASP A 71 -4.85 -2.30 9.30
CA ASP A 71 -3.51 -1.92 9.71
C ASP A 71 -3.67 -1.31 11.10
N PRO A 72 -3.14 -1.97 12.16
CA PRO A 72 -3.38 -1.48 13.50
C PRO A 72 -2.77 -0.10 13.69
N ILE A 73 -1.77 0.28 12.87
CA ILE A 73 -1.24 1.65 12.82
C ILE A 73 -2.27 2.60 12.21
N GLN A 74 -2.83 2.27 11.04
CA GLN A 74 -3.82 3.11 10.38
C GLN A 74 -5.06 3.32 11.24
N LYS A 75 -5.49 2.29 11.98
CA LYS A 75 -6.59 2.41 12.95
C LYS A 75 -6.23 3.39 14.07
N LEU A 76 -5.02 3.27 14.63
CA LEU A 76 -4.55 4.20 15.67
C LEU A 76 -4.38 5.63 15.13
N GLU A 77 -4.00 5.80 13.86
CA GLU A 77 -3.92 7.10 13.19
C GLU A 77 -5.32 7.72 13.05
N THR A 78 -6.32 6.95 12.62
CA THR A 78 -7.72 7.44 12.59
C THR A 78 -8.26 7.79 13.98
N GLU A 79 -7.93 6.98 15.00
CA GLU A 79 -8.31 7.29 16.39
C GLU A 79 -7.60 8.55 16.91
N LEU A 80 -6.34 8.78 16.49
CA LEU A 80 -5.57 9.96 16.84
C LEU A 80 -6.18 11.22 16.22
N ASP A 81 -6.50 11.18 14.93
CA ASP A 81 -7.13 12.32 14.23
C ASP A 81 -8.43 12.72 14.92
N LYS A 82 -9.26 11.74 15.27
CA LYS A 82 -10.49 11.97 16.03
C LYS A 82 -10.24 12.55 17.42
N ALA A 83 -9.22 12.08 18.14
CA ALA A 83 -8.87 12.61 19.46
C ALA A 83 -8.39 14.08 19.38
N VAL A 84 -7.68 14.44 18.31
CA VAL A 84 -7.27 15.83 18.06
C VAL A 84 -8.46 16.71 17.70
N GLU A 85 -9.36 16.25 16.83
CA GLU A 85 -10.59 16.97 16.47
C GLU A 85 -11.51 17.21 17.68
N GLU A 86 -11.58 16.26 18.60
CA GLU A 86 -12.38 16.35 19.83
C GLU A 86 -11.61 17.01 20.99
N GLU A 87 -10.43 17.59 20.75
CA GLU A 87 -9.56 18.26 21.74
C GLU A 87 -9.16 17.36 22.93
N ARG A 88 -9.20 16.04 22.75
CA ARG A 88 -8.77 15.03 23.74
C ARG A 88 -7.26 14.84 23.66
N TYR A 89 -6.51 15.86 24.06
CA TYR A 89 -5.05 15.91 23.90
C TYR A 89 -4.29 14.82 24.67
N GLU A 90 -4.82 14.36 25.82
CA GLU A 90 -4.23 13.25 26.58
C GLU A 90 -4.33 11.93 25.80
N ASP A 91 -5.52 11.62 25.26
CA ASP A 91 -5.73 10.46 24.40
C ASP A 91 -4.84 10.53 23.15
N ALA A 92 -4.72 11.70 22.54
CA ALA A 92 -3.85 11.93 21.39
C ALA A 92 -2.38 11.66 21.71
N ALA A 93 -1.89 12.04 22.89
CA ALA A 93 -0.52 11.76 23.33
C ALA A 93 -0.26 10.25 23.46
N VAL A 94 -1.18 9.53 24.11
CA VAL A 94 -1.09 8.06 24.27
C VAL A 94 -1.12 7.34 22.92
N LEU A 95 -1.98 7.78 22.01
CA LEU A 95 -2.09 7.21 20.67
C LEU A 95 -0.80 7.44 19.85
N ARG A 96 -0.19 8.63 19.94
CA ARG A 96 1.11 8.93 19.30
C ARG A 96 2.22 8.02 19.81
N GLU A 97 2.36 7.84 21.11
CA GLU A 97 3.36 6.93 21.68
C GLU A 97 3.15 5.48 21.21
N ARG A 98 1.91 5.03 21.15
CA ARG A 98 1.58 3.67 20.72
C ARG A 98 1.89 3.43 19.24
N ILE A 99 1.62 4.43 18.39
CA ILE A 99 2.01 4.42 16.97
C ILE A 99 3.52 4.33 16.84
N GLU A 100 4.27 5.15 17.58
CA GLU A 100 5.73 5.19 17.51
C GLU A 100 6.36 3.86 17.98
N ALA A 101 5.86 3.29 19.07
CA ALA A 101 6.29 1.99 19.58
C ALA A 101 6.05 0.86 18.55
N MET A 102 4.93 0.91 17.83
CA MET A 102 4.62 -0.05 16.76
C MET A 102 5.51 0.10 15.53
N ARG A 103 5.76 1.33 15.09
CA ARG A 103 6.67 1.63 13.96
C ARG A 103 8.09 1.16 14.26
N THR A 104 8.56 1.38 15.49
CA THR A 104 9.88 0.92 15.97
C THR A 104 9.97 -0.61 16.05
N LYS A 105 8.92 -1.31 16.50
CA LYS A 105 8.90 -2.79 16.49
C LYS A 105 8.92 -3.37 15.08
N SER A 106 8.22 -2.73 14.14
CA SER A 106 8.21 -3.14 12.73
C SER A 106 9.60 -3.01 12.08
N SER A 107 10.31 -1.91 12.34
CA SER A 107 11.67 -1.68 11.81
C SER A 107 12.72 -2.61 12.42
N ALA A 108 12.61 -2.93 13.72
CA ALA A 108 13.50 -3.88 14.41
C ALA A 108 13.36 -5.33 13.89
N SER A 109 12.13 -5.76 13.60
CA SER A 109 11.84 -7.09 13.01
C SER A 109 12.43 -7.23 11.60
N ALA A 110 12.35 -6.18 10.78
CA ALA A 110 12.93 -6.16 9.44
C ALA A 110 14.47 -6.26 9.44
N ARG A 111 15.14 -5.67 10.44
CA ARG A 111 16.61 -5.71 10.57
C ARG A 111 17.13 -7.09 11.00
N ARG A 112 16.35 -7.83 11.79
CA ARG A 112 16.74 -9.16 12.31
C ARG A 112 16.63 -10.29 11.27
N ARG A 113 15.82 -10.11 10.21
CA ARG A 113 15.68 -11.07 9.09
C ARG A 113 16.78 -10.97 8.01
N ARG A 114 17.71 -10.02 8.13
CA ARG A 114 18.82 -9.80 7.18
C ARG A 114 20.20 -10.28 7.70
N LYS A 115 20.25 -10.89 8.88
CA LYS A 115 21.41 -11.61 9.42
C LYS A 115 21.13 -13.10 9.37
#